data_AF-A0A1V6EXD2-F1
#
_entry.id   AF-A0A1V6EXD2-F1
#
_cell.length_a   1.000
_cell.length_b   1.000
_cell.length_c   1.000
_cell.angle_alpha   90.00
_cell.angle_beta   90.00
_cell.angle_gamma   90.00
#
_symmetry.space_group_name_H-M   'P 1'
#
loop_
_entity.id
_entity.type
_entity.pdbx_description
1 polymer ?
#
loop_
_entity_poly.entity_id
_entity_poly.type
_entity_poly.pdbx_seq_one_letter_code
_entity_poly.pdbx_strand_id
1 'polypeptide(L)'
;MTGDIPKFVDARGVCQYIPPLGNSFALVQNPPYVFPPYEAYPLAPPHTCLDEGLEAAVMDMDGTTTTTEALCIESLATMVSCMTGNGREGAADALSPDQDYPHIIGNSTTRHVEYLVTRYRDRILPQAVCEHLIRAAAWNMTCGIDPRRAEEARTTLITQGISAPEDSPEFLELCEALSTQPEGEPLSKCRSLAAVWLPCVKMDNVSDLTRIGIEIYYQHYHELLANMGNTRPAVRKGAQPLIEPMPGIGIALALLKGWLGEDAGRLADRIVALLPDTLKADRATVEAGKRRMGPLGAYFKRYPVKLALVTSSIATEAKLVLREVFRVIASQIEEWEVSPELRGQIQQRFSDPARFYDAFVTASDSSEIRLKPHRDLYSIALHTLGVPPERFHRVAGFEDSESGVIAIRAAGIPLCCALPFAMTAKHGFEAATWICPGGMPEVMVVRNFFLPVSFLS
;
A
#
# COMPACT_ATOMS: atom_id res chain seq x y z
N MET A 1 -18.85 -14.68 26.44
CA MET A 1 -20.32 -14.82 26.43
C MET A 1 -20.65 -16.18 25.82
N THR A 2 -21.33 -17.05 26.57
CA THR A 2 -21.64 -18.44 26.18
C THR A 2 -23.14 -18.64 25.86
N GLY A 3 -23.85 -17.57 25.50
CA GLY A 3 -25.23 -17.62 25.05
C GLY A 3 -25.34 -17.22 23.58
N ASP A 4 -26.35 -17.75 22.89
CA ASP A 4 -26.67 -17.40 21.51
C ASP A 4 -26.87 -15.88 21.38
N ILE A 5 -26.14 -15.26 20.44
CA ILE A 5 -26.31 -13.85 20.12
C ILE A 5 -27.65 -13.70 19.38
N PRO A 6 -28.59 -12.86 19.86
CA PRO A 6 -29.90 -12.70 19.23
C PRO A 6 -29.77 -12.10 17.83
N LYS A 7 -30.54 -12.63 16.88
CA LYS A 7 -30.51 -12.16 15.49
C LYS A 7 -31.06 -10.74 15.32
N PHE A 8 -32.02 -10.33 16.17
CA PHE A 8 -32.66 -9.02 16.11
C PHE A 8 -32.82 -8.45 17.52
N VAL A 9 -32.42 -7.19 17.70
CA VAL A 9 -32.61 -6.41 18.93
C VAL A 9 -32.96 -4.97 18.56
N ASP A 10 -33.62 -4.25 19.47
CA ASP A 10 -33.84 -2.81 19.30
C ASP A 10 -32.59 -2.00 19.72
N ALA A 11 -32.66 -0.68 19.57
CA ALA A 11 -31.54 0.21 19.90
C ALA A 11 -31.13 0.17 21.39
N ARG A 12 -32.04 -0.17 22.30
CA ARG A 12 -31.70 -0.33 23.73
C ARG A 12 -31.06 -1.69 23.99
N GLY A 13 -31.55 -2.73 23.32
CA GLY A 13 -31.01 -4.08 23.39
C GLY A 13 -29.58 -4.17 22.89
N VAL A 14 -29.24 -3.48 21.79
CA VAL A 14 -27.86 -3.51 21.25
C VAL A 14 -26.83 -2.94 22.24
N CYS A 15 -27.20 -1.96 23.06
CA CYS A 15 -26.31 -1.39 24.09
C CYS A 15 -25.81 -2.41 25.11
N GLN A 16 -26.49 -3.55 25.29
CA GLN A 16 -26.03 -4.61 26.19
C GLN A 16 -24.88 -5.44 25.60
N TYR A 17 -24.76 -5.47 24.27
CA TYR A 17 -23.76 -6.24 23.54
C TYR A 17 -22.52 -5.43 23.16
N ILE A 18 -22.55 -4.11 23.32
CA ILE A 18 -21.41 -3.22 23.03
C ILE A 18 -20.29 -3.32 24.08
N PRO A 19 -20.55 -3.25 25.41
CA PRO A 19 -19.50 -3.22 26.42
C PRO A 19 -18.50 -4.40 26.35
N PRO A 20 -18.92 -5.65 26.07
CA PRO A 20 -17.98 -6.76 25.91
C PRO A 20 -17.05 -6.66 24.71
N LEU A 21 -17.36 -5.82 23.70
CA LEU A 21 -16.53 -5.66 22.51
C LEU A 21 -15.31 -4.76 22.76
N GLY A 22 -15.35 -3.92 23.79
CA GLY A 22 -14.28 -3.00 24.16
C GLY A 22 -14.79 -1.60 24.50
N ASN A 23 -13.84 -0.73 24.89
CA ASN A 23 -14.12 0.64 25.32
C ASN A 23 -13.82 1.69 24.23
N SER A 24 -13.16 1.29 23.14
CA SER A 24 -12.72 2.17 22.06
C SER A 24 -13.29 1.70 20.73
N PHE A 25 -13.80 2.63 19.93
CA PHE A 25 -14.39 2.36 18.63
C PHE A 25 -13.85 3.34 17.60
N ALA A 26 -13.60 2.85 16.38
CA ALA A 26 -13.41 3.71 15.21
C ALA A 26 -14.75 3.84 14.46
N LEU A 27 -15.12 5.07 14.09
CA LEU A 27 -16.24 5.33 13.19
C LEU A 27 -15.69 5.51 11.78
N VAL A 28 -15.95 4.53 10.92
CA VAL A 28 -15.50 4.53 9.52
C VAL A 28 -16.65 4.99 8.65
N GLN A 29 -16.45 6.09 7.92
CA GLN A 29 -17.46 6.58 6.98
C GLN A 29 -17.55 5.69 5.75
N ASN A 30 -18.77 5.30 5.40
CA ASN A 30 -19.05 4.51 4.21
C ASN A 30 -19.27 5.41 2.98
N PRO A 31 -19.07 4.88 1.76
CA PRO A 31 -19.48 5.57 0.54
C PRO A 31 -20.99 5.91 0.56
N PRO A 32 -21.45 6.99 -0.10
CA PRO A 32 -22.84 7.46 -0.04
C PRO A 32 -23.91 6.43 -0.48
N TYR A 33 -23.51 5.43 -1.26
CA TYR A 33 -24.39 4.36 -1.76
C TYR A 33 -24.46 3.14 -0.82
N VAL A 34 -23.75 3.15 0.31
CA VAL A 34 -23.74 2.08 1.32
C VAL A 34 -24.52 2.53 2.56
N PHE A 35 -25.46 1.70 3.01
CA PHE A 35 -26.16 1.90 4.29
C PHE A 35 -25.60 0.90 5.34
N PRO A 36 -25.29 1.35 6.57
CA PRO A 36 -25.40 2.70 7.12
C PRO A 36 -24.30 3.67 6.65
N PRO A 37 -24.44 5.00 6.87
CA PRO A 37 -23.44 6.00 6.45
C PRO A 37 -22.07 5.86 7.14
N TYR A 38 -21.99 5.11 8.22
CA TYR A 38 -20.73 4.76 8.88
C TYR A 38 -20.85 3.40 9.58
N GLU A 39 -19.72 2.72 9.75
CA GLU A 39 -19.56 1.51 10.55
C GLU A 39 -18.79 1.81 11.85
N ALA A 40 -19.26 1.24 12.97
CA ALA A 40 -18.58 1.33 14.26
C ALA A 40 -17.77 0.05 14.49
N TYR A 41 -16.44 0.18 14.51
CA TYR A 41 -15.51 -0.91 14.72
C TYR A 41 -14.98 -0.93 16.15
N PRO A 42 -15.25 -1.95 16.97
CA PRO A 42 -14.54 -2.11 18.23
C PRO A 42 -13.05 -2.32 17.94
N LEU A 43 -12.20 -1.58 18.66
CA LEU A 43 -10.75 -1.73 18.57
C LEU A 43 -10.28 -2.68 19.66
N ALA A 44 -9.44 -3.65 19.30
CA ALA A 44 -8.77 -4.51 20.28
C ALA A 44 -8.11 -3.64 21.37
N PRO A 45 -8.16 -3.98 22.66
CA PRO A 45 -7.45 -3.23 23.69
C PRO A 45 -5.95 -3.15 23.38
N PRO A 46 -5.29 -1.98 23.55
CA PRO A 46 -3.88 -1.84 23.22
C PRO A 46 -3.01 -2.77 24.07
N HIS A 47 -2.10 -3.49 23.44
CA HIS A 47 -1.10 -4.31 24.11
C HIS A 47 0.31 -3.96 23.62
N THR A 48 1.14 -3.44 24.51
CA THR A 48 2.44 -2.83 24.15
C THR A 48 3.61 -3.81 24.16
N CYS A 49 3.42 -5.04 24.64
CA CYS A 49 4.46 -6.06 24.76
C CYS A 49 3.98 -7.40 24.22
N LEU A 50 4.90 -8.27 23.78
CA LEU A 50 4.59 -9.64 23.35
C LEU A 50 5.11 -10.64 24.38
N ASP A 51 4.53 -10.60 25.59
CA ASP A 51 4.97 -11.39 26.74
C ASP A 51 4.83 -12.92 26.55
N GLU A 52 4.04 -13.34 25.55
CA GLU A 52 3.88 -14.75 25.15
C GLU A 52 4.58 -15.07 23.80
N GLY A 53 5.42 -14.15 23.33
CA GLY A 53 6.19 -14.27 22.10
C GLY A 53 5.44 -13.82 20.85
N LEU A 54 6.21 -13.56 19.80
CA LEU A 54 5.72 -13.19 18.47
C LEU A 54 5.53 -14.44 17.60
N GLU A 55 4.28 -14.73 17.24
CA GLU A 55 3.93 -15.86 16.39
C GLU A 55 3.72 -15.46 14.92
N ALA A 56 3.12 -14.30 14.70
CA ALA A 56 2.85 -13.79 13.36
C ALA A 56 3.05 -12.28 13.28
N ALA A 57 3.47 -11.81 12.12
CA ALA A 57 3.48 -10.39 11.79
C ALA A 57 2.65 -10.16 10.52
N VAL A 58 1.70 -9.22 10.60
CA VAL A 58 0.96 -8.73 9.43
C VAL A 58 1.50 -7.35 9.08
N MET A 59 1.79 -7.11 7.81
CA MET A 59 2.53 -5.94 7.38
C MET A 59 1.89 -5.34 6.14
N ASP A 60 1.78 -4.01 6.09
CA ASP A 60 1.48 -3.35 4.84
C ASP A 60 2.64 -3.47 3.84
N MET A 61 2.32 -3.26 2.57
CA MET A 61 3.28 -3.13 1.50
C MET A 61 3.83 -1.71 1.44
N ASP A 62 3.00 -0.73 1.15
CA ASP A 62 3.38 0.67 0.95
C ASP A 62 3.74 1.31 2.31
N GLY A 63 4.74 2.20 2.33
CA GLY A 63 5.28 2.85 3.53
C GLY A 63 5.84 1.93 4.64
N THR A 64 5.66 0.61 4.54
CA THR A 64 6.09 -0.38 5.53
C THR A 64 7.14 -1.33 4.95
N THR A 65 6.85 -1.93 3.80
CA THR A 65 7.76 -2.85 3.10
C THR A 65 8.53 -2.14 1.99
N THR A 66 7.88 -1.22 1.28
CA THR A 66 8.43 -0.52 0.12
C THR A 66 7.92 0.91 0.05
N THR A 67 8.64 1.77 -0.68
CA THR A 67 8.11 3.03 -1.18
C THR A 67 7.38 2.79 -2.51
N THR A 68 6.19 3.36 -2.66
CA THR A 68 5.44 3.43 -3.94
C THR A 68 4.84 4.81 -4.18
N GLU A 69 5.07 5.73 -3.24
CA GLU A 69 4.50 7.07 -3.25
C GLU A 69 5.03 7.90 -4.41
N ALA A 70 6.31 7.72 -4.78
CA ALA A 70 6.88 8.38 -5.95
C ALA A 70 6.12 8.00 -7.24
N LEU A 71 5.84 6.71 -7.42
CA LEU A 71 5.06 6.17 -8.53
C LEU A 71 3.61 6.73 -8.54
N CYS A 72 2.97 6.77 -7.38
CA CYS A 72 1.62 7.31 -7.22
C CYS A 72 1.59 8.83 -7.51
N ILE A 73 2.52 9.59 -6.96
CA ILE A 73 2.62 11.04 -7.15
C ILE A 73 2.88 11.38 -8.62
N GLU A 74 3.78 10.66 -9.28
CA GLU A 74 4.04 10.84 -10.72
C GLU A 74 2.75 10.61 -11.53
N SER A 75 2.00 9.56 -11.22
CA SER A 75 0.75 9.24 -11.92
C SER A 75 -0.37 10.24 -11.65
N LEU A 76 -0.48 10.74 -10.41
CA LEU A 76 -1.43 11.79 -10.06
C LEU A 76 -1.06 13.14 -10.70
N ALA A 77 0.24 13.46 -10.76
CA ALA A 77 0.73 14.66 -11.40
C ALA A 77 0.48 14.63 -12.92
N THR A 78 0.75 13.49 -13.57
CA THR A 78 0.41 13.26 -14.97
C THR A 78 -1.09 13.40 -15.21
N MET A 79 -1.92 12.80 -14.36
CA MET A 79 -3.39 12.94 -14.44
C MET A 79 -3.82 14.41 -14.40
N VAL A 80 -3.38 15.19 -13.38
CA VAL A 80 -3.72 16.62 -13.28
C VAL A 80 -3.22 17.38 -14.51
N SER A 81 -1.97 17.15 -14.92
CA SER A 81 -1.38 17.85 -16.06
C SER A 81 -2.15 17.61 -17.35
N CYS A 82 -2.50 16.35 -17.64
CA CYS A 82 -3.37 15.95 -18.73
C CYS A 82 -4.75 16.63 -18.67
N MET A 83 -5.43 16.60 -17.53
CA MET A 83 -6.77 17.20 -17.38
C MET A 83 -6.76 18.73 -17.51
N THR A 84 -5.63 19.38 -17.19
CA THR A 84 -5.44 20.83 -17.36
C THR A 84 -4.88 21.26 -18.72
N GLY A 85 -4.67 20.30 -19.64
CA GLY A 85 -4.23 20.56 -21.02
C GLY A 85 -2.73 20.78 -21.21
N ASN A 86 -1.91 20.54 -20.19
CA ASN A 86 -0.45 20.59 -20.31
C ASN A 86 0.15 19.28 -20.84
N GLY A 87 -0.68 18.24 -21.01
CA GLY A 87 -0.25 16.91 -21.42
C GLY A 87 0.67 16.26 -20.39
N ARG A 88 1.31 15.14 -20.77
CA ARG A 88 2.19 14.38 -19.86
C ARG A 88 3.50 15.09 -19.56
N GLU A 89 4.02 15.85 -20.52
CA GLU A 89 5.29 16.57 -20.38
C GLU A 89 5.25 17.62 -19.27
N GLY A 90 4.05 18.15 -18.96
CA GLY A 90 3.85 19.11 -17.87
C GLY A 90 3.65 18.47 -16.49
N ALA A 91 3.86 17.16 -16.31
CA ALA A 91 3.58 16.48 -15.04
C ALA A 91 4.45 16.99 -13.89
N ALA A 92 5.73 17.28 -14.16
CA ALA A 92 6.71 17.67 -13.13
C ALA A 92 6.28 18.88 -12.28
N ASP A 93 5.53 19.81 -12.87
CA ASP A 93 5.10 21.05 -12.23
C ASP A 93 3.58 21.09 -11.92
N ALA A 94 2.89 19.95 -12.05
CA ALA A 94 1.42 19.90 -11.93
C ALA A 94 0.93 19.98 -10.47
N LEU A 95 1.70 19.45 -9.52
CA LEU A 95 1.35 19.36 -8.11
C LEU A 95 2.22 20.28 -7.25
N SER A 96 1.63 20.81 -6.18
CA SER A 96 2.33 21.56 -5.14
C SER A 96 2.63 20.65 -3.95
N PRO A 97 3.91 20.30 -3.67
CA PRO A 97 4.24 19.38 -2.59
C PRO A 97 3.67 19.79 -1.22
N ASP A 98 3.77 21.07 -0.86
CA ASP A 98 3.32 21.55 0.46
C ASP A 98 1.80 21.52 0.64
N GLN A 99 1.06 21.61 -0.46
CA GLN A 99 -0.41 21.71 -0.43
C GLN A 99 -1.09 20.39 -0.78
N ASP A 100 -0.55 19.63 -1.73
CA ASP A 100 -1.22 18.45 -2.29
C ASP A 100 -0.81 17.16 -1.61
N TYR A 101 0.49 16.96 -1.34
CA TYR A 101 1.00 15.71 -0.78
C TYR A 101 0.30 15.29 0.52
N PRO A 102 -0.04 16.20 1.45
CA PRO A 102 -0.80 15.83 2.65
C PRO A 102 -2.19 15.23 2.39
N HIS A 103 -2.76 15.41 1.19
CA HIS A 103 -4.09 14.93 0.83
C HIS A 103 -4.09 13.77 -0.17
N ILE A 104 -2.94 13.47 -0.77
CA ILE A 104 -2.80 12.45 -1.82
C ILE A 104 -1.90 11.28 -1.42
N ILE A 105 -1.69 11.08 -0.11
CA ILE A 105 -0.83 10.04 0.44
C ILE A 105 -1.55 9.35 1.60
N GLY A 106 -1.42 8.02 1.68
CA GLY A 106 -1.98 7.17 2.74
C GLY A 106 -3.51 7.21 2.86
N ASN A 107 -4.18 7.53 1.76
CA ASN A 107 -5.62 7.41 1.53
C ASN A 107 -5.84 6.58 0.25
N SER A 108 -7.08 6.25 -0.10
CA SER A 108 -7.37 5.54 -1.35
C SER A 108 -7.17 6.43 -2.58
N THR A 109 -6.83 5.82 -3.71
CA THR A 109 -6.70 6.50 -5.02
C THR A 109 -7.93 7.35 -5.34
N THR A 110 -9.14 6.84 -5.05
CA THR A 110 -10.38 7.58 -5.24
C THR A 110 -10.39 8.91 -4.47
N ARG A 111 -9.93 8.92 -3.21
CA ARG A 111 -9.85 10.15 -2.41
C ARG A 111 -8.79 11.12 -2.92
N HIS A 112 -7.65 10.60 -3.38
CA HIS A 112 -6.58 11.42 -3.97
C HIS A 112 -7.08 12.14 -5.21
N VAL A 113 -7.72 11.39 -6.13
CA VAL A 113 -8.27 11.96 -7.36
C VAL A 113 -9.40 12.95 -7.03
N GLU A 114 -10.33 12.60 -6.13
CA GLU A 114 -11.42 13.48 -5.70
C GLU A 114 -10.92 14.84 -5.19
N TYR A 115 -9.88 14.83 -4.35
CA TYR A 115 -9.21 16.05 -3.86
C TYR A 115 -8.62 16.85 -5.01
N LEU A 116 -7.84 16.22 -5.89
CA LEU A 116 -7.15 16.91 -6.99
C LEU A 116 -8.12 17.50 -8.00
N VAL A 117 -9.15 16.76 -8.44
CA VAL A 117 -10.14 17.29 -9.39
C VAL A 117 -10.96 18.42 -8.77
N THR A 118 -11.17 18.40 -7.45
CA THR A 118 -11.83 19.48 -6.73
C THR A 118 -10.95 20.73 -6.67
N ARG A 119 -9.68 20.56 -6.28
CA ARG A 119 -8.73 21.65 -6.12
C ARG A 119 -8.38 22.34 -7.44
N TYR A 120 -8.17 21.55 -8.49
CA TYR A 120 -7.77 22.04 -9.80
C TYR A 120 -8.94 22.32 -10.74
N ARG A 121 -10.18 22.26 -10.23
CA ARG A 121 -11.41 22.36 -11.04
C ARG A 121 -11.41 23.51 -12.03
N ASP A 122 -11.02 24.71 -11.59
CA ASP A 122 -11.06 25.93 -12.42
C ASP A 122 -10.04 25.92 -13.56
N ARG A 123 -9.09 24.96 -13.56
CA ARG A 123 -8.04 24.80 -14.58
C ARG A 123 -8.29 23.59 -15.49
N ILE A 124 -9.30 22.77 -15.19
CA ILE A 124 -9.62 21.57 -15.99
C ILE A 124 -10.22 22.00 -17.34
N LEU A 125 -9.71 21.41 -18.42
CA LEU A 125 -10.16 21.69 -19.79
C LEU A 125 -10.98 20.50 -20.33
N PRO A 126 -12.29 20.65 -20.60
CA PRO A 126 -13.14 19.53 -21.05
C PRO A 126 -12.61 18.79 -22.29
N GLN A 127 -12.06 19.53 -23.26
CA GLN A 127 -11.43 18.94 -24.44
C GLN A 127 -10.25 18.03 -24.06
N ALA A 128 -9.35 18.48 -23.17
CA ALA A 128 -8.20 17.71 -22.73
C ALA A 128 -8.63 16.47 -21.91
N VAL A 129 -9.63 16.62 -21.05
CA VAL A 129 -10.23 15.51 -20.30
C VAL A 129 -10.79 14.45 -21.24
N CYS A 130 -11.54 14.86 -22.28
CA CYS A 130 -12.10 13.93 -23.27
C CYS A 130 -11.00 13.20 -24.05
N GLU A 131 -10.00 13.91 -24.57
CA GLU A 131 -8.86 13.33 -25.30
C GLU A 131 -8.12 12.29 -24.44
N HIS A 132 -7.83 12.63 -23.18
CA HIS A 132 -7.10 11.74 -22.29
C HIS A 132 -7.97 10.59 -21.74
N LEU A 133 -9.28 10.77 -21.57
CA LEU A 133 -10.20 9.66 -21.26
C LEU A 133 -10.22 8.63 -22.38
N ILE A 134 -10.32 9.09 -23.65
CA ILE A 134 -10.33 8.20 -24.82
C ILE A 134 -9.04 7.38 -24.88
N ARG A 135 -7.89 8.04 -24.77
CA ARG A 135 -6.59 7.37 -24.73
C ARG A 135 -6.52 6.38 -23.56
N ALA A 136 -6.92 6.82 -22.37
CA ALA A 136 -6.82 6.03 -21.16
C ALA A 136 -7.64 4.74 -21.24
N ALA A 137 -8.89 4.87 -21.67
CA ALA A 137 -9.78 3.74 -21.85
C ALA A 137 -9.30 2.78 -22.94
N ALA A 138 -8.90 3.29 -24.11
CA ALA A 138 -8.36 2.46 -25.19
C ALA A 138 -7.12 1.68 -24.73
N TRP A 139 -6.20 2.34 -24.04
CA TRP A 139 -5.00 1.70 -23.49
C TRP A 139 -5.35 0.64 -22.44
N ASN A 140 -6.19 0.97 -21.44
CA ASN A 140 -6.57 0.01 -20.39
C ASN A 140 -7.34 -1.20 -20.93
N MET A 141 -8.12 -1.02 -22.00
CA MET A 141 -8.84 -2.12 -22.67
C MET A 141 -7.93 -3.07 -23.45
N THR A 142 -6.71 -2.64 -23.82
CA THR A 142 -5.83 -3.40 -24.74
C THR A 142 -4.49 -3.80 -24.14
N CYS A 143 -3.90 -2.91 -23.35
CA CYS A 143 -2.57 -3.02 -22.77
C CYS A 143 -2.61 -3.21 -21.24
N GLY A 144 -3.77 -3.03 -20.61
CA GLY A 144 -3.94 -3.11 -19.16
C GLY A 144 -3.40 -4.41 -18.58
N ILE A 145 -2.63 -4.30 -17.49
CA ILE A 145 -1.97 -5.45 -16.86
C ILE A 145 -2.95 -6.35 -16.07
N ASP A 146 -4.14 -5.85 -15.72
CA ASP A 146 -5.21 -6.59 -15.07
C ASP A 146 -6.43 -6.72 -16.02
N PRO A 147 -6.91 -7.95 -16.31
CA PRO A 147 -8.11 -8.17 -17.10
C PRO A 147 -9.36 -7.40 -16.64
N ARG A 148 -9.49 -7.10 -15.34
CA ARG A 148 -10.61 -6.30 -14.81
C ARG A 148 -10.57 -4.84 -15.28
N ARG A 149 -9.38 -4.30 -15.58
CA ARG A 149 -9.23 -2.92 -16.04
C ARG A 149 -9.91 -2.65 -17.37
N ALA A 150 -9.94 -3.63 -18.27
CA ALA A 150 -10.65 -3.49 -19.54
C ALA A 150 -12.16 -3.30 -19.33
N GLU A 151 -12.75 -4.04 -18.39
CA GLU A 151 -14.17 -3.92 -18.05
C GLU A 151 -14.47 -2.62 -17.30
N GLU A 152 -13.59 -2.19 -16.40
CA GLU A 152 -13.71 -0.92 -15.69
C GLU A 152 -13.61 0.28 -16.65
N ALA A 153 -12.68 0.25 -17.59
CA ALA A 153 -12.52 1.25 -18.63
C ALA A 153 -13.78 1.36 -19.51
N ARG A 154 -14.30 0.21 -19.98
CA ARG A 154 -15.58 0.13 -20.72
C ARG A 154 -16.73 0.70 -19.90
N THR A 155 -16.86 0.29 -18.64
CA THR A 155 -17.91 0.78 -17.74
C THR A 155 -17.80 2.30 -17.53
N THR A 156 -16.57 2.82 -17.44
CA THR A 156 -16.32 4.26 -17.35
C THR A 156 -16.79 5.00 -18.59
N LEU A 157 -16.44 4.54 -19.79
CA LEU A 157 -16.95 5.14 -21.04
C LEU A 157 -18.48 5.18 -21.07
N ILE A 158 -19.14 4.06 -20.76
CA ILE A 158 -20.61 3.96 -20.75
C ILE A 158 -21.24 4.88 -19.71
N THR A 159 -20.71 4.89 -18.48
CA THR A 159 -21.23 5.73 -17.39
C THR A 159 -21.15 7.21 -17.75
N GLN A 160 -20.05 7.59 -18.42
CA GLN A 160 -19.83 8.95 -18.90
C GLN A 160 -20.54 9.29 -20.20
N GLY A 161 -21.42 8.44 -20.72
CA GLY A 161 -22.31 8.78 -21.84
C GLY A 161 -21.83 8.31 -23.22
N ILE A 162 -20.70 7.59 -23.30
CA ILE A 162 -20.27 6.93 -24.54
C ILE A 162 -20.87 5.52 -24.58
N SER A 163 -22.11 5.44 -25.05
CA SER A 163 -22.83 4.18 -25.27
C SER A 163 -22.30 3.50 -26.53
N ALA A 164 -21.65 2.34 -26.38
CA ALA A 164 -21.06 1.51 -27.45
C ALA A 164 -19.77 2.05 -28.11
N PRO A 165 -18.66 2.18 -27.35
CA PRO A 165 -17.36 2.52 -27.94
C PRO A 165 -16.88 1.48 -28.99
N GLU A 166 -17.34 0.23 -28.91
CA GLU A 166 -17.11 -0.84 -29.88
C GLU A 166 -17.70 -0.57 -31.28
N ASP A 167 -18.70 0.31 -31.39
CA ASP A 167 -19.32 0.64 -32.66
C ASP A 167 -18.55 1.72 -33.44
N SER A 168 -17.50 2.33 -32.82
CA SER A 168 -16.65 3.32 -33.47
C SER A 168 -15.43 2.65 -34.11
N PRO A 169 -15.35 2.61 -35.46
CA PRO A 169 -14.17 2.08 -36.16
C PRO A 169 -12.90 2.82 -35.76
N GLU A 170 -12.96 4.15 -35.60
CA GLU A 170 -11.81 4.97 -35.22
C GLU A 170 -11.29 4.63 -33.81
N PHE A 171 -12.18 4.30 -32.88
CA PHE A 171 -11.80 3.85 -31.53
C PHE A 171 -11.18 2.45 -31.56
N LEU A 172 -11.72 1.54 -32.37
CA LEU A 172 -11.14 0.21 -32.56
C LEU A 172 -9.74 0.28 -33.19
N GLU A 173 -9.54 1.15 -34.19
CA GLU A 173 -8.21 1.38 -34.76
C GLU A 173 -7.23 1.99 -33.76
N LEU A 174 -7.71 2.84 -32.84
CA LEU A 174 -6.90 3.38 -31.75
C LEU A 174 -6.47 2.26 -30.79
N CYS A 175 -7.40 1.37 -30.43
CA CYS A 175 -7.13 0.19 -29.62
C CYS A 175 -6.08 -0.72 -30.28
N GLU A 176 -6.22 -1.00 -31.57
CA GLU A 176 -5.25 -1.80 -32.33
C GLU A 176 -3.87 -1.14 -32.36
N ALA A 177 -3.80 0.18 -32.63
CA ALA A 177 -2.56 0.92 -32.62
C ALA A 177 -1.85 0.86 -31.26
N LEU A 178 -2.58 1.04 -30.16
CA LEU A 178 -2.02 0.96 -28.81
C LEU A 178 -1.59 -0.46 -28.45
N SER A 179 -2.33 -1.49 -28.88
CA SER A 179 -1.95 -2.89 -28.63
C SER A 179 -0.62 -3.28 -29.29
N THR A 180 -0.28 -2.64 -30.42
CA THR A 180 0.98 -2.87 -31.14
C THR A 180 2.11 -1.94 -30.69
N GLN A 181 1.79 -0.72 -30.29
CA GLN A 181 2.73 0.28 -29.78
C GLN A 181 2.19 0.94 -28.50
N PRO A 182 2.31 0.27 -27.33
CA PRO A 182 1.71 0.75 -26.07
C PRO A 182 2.24 2.08 -25.56
N GLU A 183 3.49 2.43 -25.90
CA GLU A 183 4.13 3.70 -25.55
C GLU A 183 3.76 4.85 -26.51
N GLY A 184 2.99 4.57 -27.56
CA GLY A 184 2.59 5.57 -28.54
C GLY A 184 1.70 6.66 -27.95
N GLU A 185 1.84 7.88 -28.48
CA GLU A 185 0.95 9.02 -28.17
C GLU A 185 0.13 9.39 -29.42
N PRO A 186 -0.95 8.64 -29.74
CA PRO A 186 -1.77 8.86 -30.92
C PRO A 186 -2.72 10.08 -30.76
N LEU A 187 -2.15 11.24 -30.38
CA LEU A 187 -2.88 12.47 -30.03
C LEU A 187 -3.83 12.94 -31.15
N SER A 188 -3.46 12.76 -32.42
CA SER A 188 -4.32 13.12 -33.55
C SER A 188 -5.61 12.29 -33.58
N LYS A 189 -5.52 10.97 -33.36
CA LYS A 189 -6.69 10.08 -33.28
C LYS A 189 -7.57 10.43 -32.07
N CYS A 190 -6.96 10.65 -30.91
CA CYS A 190 -7.68 11.07 -29.71
C CYS A 190 -8.42 12.39 -29.91
N ARG A 191 -7.79 13.38 -30.57
CA ARG A 191 -8.42 14.67 -30.93
C ARG A 191 -9.61 14.50 -31.86
N SER A 192 -9.47 13.68 -32.90
CA SER A 192 -10.56 13.41 -33.84
C SER A 192 -11.76 12.75 -33.16
N LEU A 193 -11.52 11.74 -32.31
CA LEU A 193 -12.58 11.11 -31.52
C LEU A 193 -13.20 12.08 -30.52
N ALA A 194 -12.38 12.88 -29.82
CA ALA A 194 -12.84 13.86 -28.84
C ALA A 194 -13.77 14.91 -29.47
N ALA A 195 -13.54 15.31 -30.72
CA ALA A 195 -14.44 16.23 -31.44
C ALA A 195 -15.86 15.69 -31.60
N VAL A 196 -16.02 14.35 -31.63
CA VAL A 196 -17.33 13.68 -31.74
C VAL A 196 -17.90 13.36 -30.36
N TRP A 197 -17.05 12.92 -29.42
CA TRP A 197 -17.49 12.41 -28.13
C TRP A 197 -17.68 13.49 -27.06
N LEU A 198 -16.96 14.61 -27.15
CA LEU A 198 -17.02 15.68 -26.14
C LEU A 198 -18.45 16.12 -25.77
N PRO A 199 -19.40 16.30 -26.72
CA PRO A 199 -20.78 16.67 -26.37
C PRO A 199 -21.54 15.62 -25.55
N CYS A 200 -21.09 14.36 -25.57
CA CYS A 200 -21.72 13.23 -24.89
C CYS A 200 -21.08 12.94 -23.53
N VAL A 201 -19.80 13.32 -23.33
CA VAL A 201 -19.06 12.99 -22.10
C VAL A 201 -19.60 13.79 -20.92
N LYS A 202 -20.12 13.10 -19.91
CA LYS A 202 -20.55 13.69 -18.64
C LYS A 202 -19.34 14.12 -17.82
N MET A 203 -19.32 15.40 -17.47
CA MET A 203 -18.29 16.04 -16.63
C MET A 203 -18.94 17.06 -15.66
N ASP A 204 -20.20 16.83 -15.28
CA ASP A 204 -21.05 17.85 -14.64
C ASP A 204 -20.69 18.06 -13.17
N ASN A 205 -20.10 17.07 -12.53
CA ASN A 205 -19.82 17.07 -11.10
C ASN A 205 -18.48 16.41 -10.75
N VAL A 206 -18.11 16.50 -9.46
CA VAL A 206 -16.85 15.92 -8.93
C VAL A 206 -16.80 14.42 -9.14
N SER A 207 -17.90 13.71 -8.95
CA SER A 207 -17.94 12.25 -9.11
C SER A 207 -17.61 11.86 -10.55
N ASP A 208 -18.09 12.61 -11.54
CA ASP A 208 -17.81 12.36 -12.94
C ASP A 208 -16.31 12.57 -13.24
N LEU A 209 -15.77 13.71 -12.83
CA LEU A 209 -14.35 14.02 -13.02
C LEU A 209 -13.44 13.06 -12.25
N THR A 210 -13.87 12.62 -11.06
CA THR A 210 -13.11 11.64 -10.26
C THR A 210 -13.02 10.31 -10.99
N ARG A 211 -14.15 9.84 -11.56
CA ARG A 211 -14.16 8.59 -12.32
C ARG A 211 -13.25 8.65 -13.55
N ILE A 212 -13.24 9.77 -14.28
CA ILE A 212 -12.35 9.98 -15.43
C ILE A 212 -10.89 10.09 -14.97
N GLY A 213 -10.63 10.83 -13.90
CA GLY A 213 -9.29 10.99 -13.35
C GLY A 213 -8.67 9.66 -12.93
N ILE A 214 -9.44 8.78 -12.28
CA ILE A 214 -9.01 7.41 -11.94
C ILE A 214 -8.58 6.63 -13.19
N GLU A 215 -9.32 6.75 -14.29
CA GLU A 215 -9.00 6.08 -15.56
C GLU A 215 -7.65 6.54 -16.13
N ILE A 216 -7.43 7.87 -16.15
CA ILE A 216 -6.18 8.49 -16.63
C ILE A 216 -5.01 8.14 -15.71
N TYR A 217 -5.23 8.18 -14.39
CA TYR A 217 -4.25 7.79 -13.39
C TYR A 217 -3.79 6.34 -13.60
N TYR A 218 -4.71 5.38 -13.64
CA TYR A 218 -4.37 3.97 -13.73
C TYR A 218 -3.67 3.63 -15.04
N GLN A 219 -4.08 4.26 -16.12
CA GLN A 219 -3.39 4.10 -17.39
C GLN A 219 -1.91 4.46 -17.24
N HIS A 220 -1.54 5.59 -16.61
CA HIS A 220 -0.13 5.98 -16.49
C HIS A 220 0.62 5.12 -15.46
N TYR A 221 -0.04 4.84 -14.34
CA TYR A 221 0.48 3.97 -13.29
C TYR A 221 0.85 2.58 -13.86
N HIS A 222 -0.03 1.98 -14.68
CA HIS A 222 0.23 0.68 -15.30
C HIS A 222 1.26 0.73 -16.43
N GLU A 223 1.38 1.83 -17.18
CA GLU A 223 2.50 2.05 -18.11
C GLU A 223 3.84 2.00 -17.37
N LEU A 224 3.97 2.71 -16.25
CA LEU A 224 5.18 2.71 -15.42
C LEU A 224 5.48 1.31 -14.86
N LEU A 225 4.45 0.60 -14.36
CA LEU A 225 4.60 -0.78 -13.87
C LEU A 225 5.05 -1.76 -14.97
N ALA A 226 4.47 -1.66 -16.17
CA ALA A 226 4.81 -2.54 -17.29
C ALA A 226 6.26 -2.30 -17.78
N ASN A 227 6.70 -1.05 -17.81
CA ASN A 227 8.04 -0.69 -18.27
C ASN A 227 9.16 -1.17 -17.34
N MET A 228 8.89 -1.32 -16.04
CA MET A 228 9.81 -1.98 -15.11
C MET A 228 10.07 -3.45 -15.45
N GLY A 229 9.12 -4.14 -16.10
CA GLY A 229 9.29 -5.53 -16.54
C GLY A 229 10.11 -5.68 -17.83
N ASN A 230 10.17 -4.64 -18.66
CA ASN A 230 10.66 -4.73 -20.04
C ASN A 230 11.96 -3.96 -20.32
N THR A 231 12.51 -3.19 -19.38
CA THR A 231 13.72 -2.40 -19.62
C THR A 231 14.94 -2.84 -18.80
N ARG A 232 16.01 -3.17 -19.53
CA ARG A 232 17.41 -2.93 -19.15
C ARG A 232 17.53 -1.52 -18.55
N PRO A 233 18.47 -1.27 -17.61
CA PRO A 233 18.54 -0.03 -16.84
C PRO A 233 18.76 1.18 -17.75
N ALA A 234 17.67 1.77 -18.22
CA ALA A 234 17.61 3.10 -18.80
C ALA A 234 16.99 4.04 -17.76
N VAL A 235 17.43 3.90 -16.51
CA VAL A 235 17.30 4.99 -15.54
C VAL A 235 18.09 6.15 -16.13
N ARG A 236 17.42 7.25 -16.48
CA ARG A 236 18.10 8.52 -16.75
C ARG A 236 19.12 8.72 -15.62
N LYS A 237 20.42 8.88 -15.95
CA LYS A 237 21.46 9.12 -14.94
C LYS A 237 20.99 10.22 -13.97
N GLY A 238 20.70 9.86 -12.73
CA GLY A 238 20.24 10.77 -11.68
C GLY A 238 18.75 10.69 -11.30
N ALA A 239 17.91 9.87 -11.94
CA ALA A 239 16.55 9.63 -11.47
C ALA A 239 16.56 8.65 -10.28
N GLN A 240 15.85 9.01 -9.20
CA GLN A 240 15.66 8.12 -8.06
C GLN A 240 14.84 6.90 -8.48
N PRO A 241 15.08 5.70 -7.90
CA PRO A 241 14.25 4.54 -8.17
C PRO A 241 12.81 4.80 -7.71
N LEU A 242 11.83 4.40 -8.53
CA LEU A 242 10.40 4.60 -8.22
C LEU A 242 9.87 3.65 -7.13
N ILE A 243 10.58 2.55 -6.91
CA ILE A 243 10.25 1.52 -5.92
C ILE A 243 11.54 1.13 -5.20
N GLU A 244 11.56 1.32 -3.89
CA GLU A 244 12.67 0.92 -3.03
C GLU A 244 12.17 0.20 -1.78
N PRO A 245 12.88 -0.82 -1.27
CA PRO A 245 12.57 -1.38 0.03
C PRO A 245 12.70 -0.31 1.12
N MET A 246 11.76 -0.30 2.07
CA MET A 246 11.89 0.56 3.25
C MET A 246 13.18 0.25 4.01
N PRO A 247 13.85 1.25 4.64
CA PRO A 247 15.13 1.05 5.29
C PRO A 247 15.14 -0.14 6.26
N GLY A 248 16.06 -1.09 6.07
CA GLY A 248 16.25 -2.23 6.96
C GLY A 248 15.22 -3.35 6.82
N ILE A 249 14.22 -3.24 5.93
CA ILE A 249 13.15 -4.24 5.79
C ILE A 249 13.70 -5.63 5.43
N GLY A 250 14.69 -5.73 4.53
CA GLY A 250 15.27 -7.02 4.15
C GLY A 250 15.88 -7.76 5.34
N ILE A 251 16.56 -7.03 6.23
CA ILE A 251 17.16 -7.59 7.45
C ILE A 251 16.06 -7.99 8.43
N ALA A 252 15.03 -7.16 8.62
CA ALA A 252 13.88 -7.47 9.48
C ALA A 252 13.16 -8.75 9.04
N LEU A 253 12.89 -8.87 7.74
CA LEU A 253 12.26 -10.03 7.12
C LEU A 253 13.10 -11.31 7.30
N ALA A 254 14.42 -11.22 7.06
CA ALA A 254 15.34 -12.33 7.28
C ALA A 254 15.46 -12.72 8.77
N LEU A 255 15.37 -11.73 9.67
CA LEU A 255 15.39 -11.92 11.11
C LEU A 255 14.14 -12.67 11.57
N LEU A 256 12.95 -12.19 11.20
CA LEU A 256 11.66 -12.78 11.57
C LEU A 256 11.50 -14.22 11.06
N LYS A 257 12.00 -14.52 9.87
CA LYS A 257 12.04 -15.89 9.33
C LYS A 257 13.10 -16.78 10.01
N GLY A 258 13.91 -16.24 10.93
CA GLY A 258 14.92 -16.96 11.68
C GLY A 258 16.17 -17.32 10.87
N TRP A 259 16.40 -16.67 9.73
CA TRP A 259 17.47 -17.03 8.81
C TRP A 259 18.84 -16.52 9.24
N LEU A 260 18.87 -15.38 9.94
CA LEU A 260 20.12 -14.77 10.39
C LEU A 260 20.72 -15.48 11.62
N GLY A 261 19.90 -16.01 12.53
CA GLY A 261 20.40 -16.54 13.80
C GLY A 261 21.24 -15.50 14.57
N GLU A 262 22.27 -15.94 15.29
CA GLU A 262 23.15 -15.05 16.05
C GLU A 262 23.95 -14.07 15.17
N ASP A 263 24.15 -14.39 13.87
CA ASP A 263 24.83 -13.49 12.93
C ASP A 263 24.07 -12.17 12.70
N ALA A 264 22.80 -12.08 13.13
CA ALA A 264 22.07 -10.82 13.22
C ALA A 264 22.84 -9.74 14.02
N GLY A 265 23.64 -10.14 15.01
CA GLY A 265 24.50 -9.23 15.76
C GLY A 265 25.53 -8.49 14.90
N ARG A 266 25.98 -9.09 13.79
CA ARG A 266 26.95 -8.46 12.86
C ARG A 266 26.33 -7.33 12.04
N LEU A 267 25.02 -7.36 11.86
CA LEU A 267 24.26 -6.35 11.11
C LEU A 267 23.81 -5.18 12.00
N ALA A 268 24.10 -5.23 13.31
CA ALA A 268 23.60 -4.25 14.27
C ALA A 268 24.03 -2.81 13.94
N ASP A 269 25.29 -2.60 13.57
CA ASP A 269 25.80 -1.27 13.20
C ASP A 269 25.16 -0.74 11.91
N ARG A 270 24.92 -1.63 10.93
CA ARG A 270 24.19 -1.29 9.70
C ARG A 270 22.76 -0.83 9.99
N ILE A 271 22.05 -1.53 10.88
CA ILE A 271 20.69 -1.12 11.27
C ILE A 271 20.71 0.19 12.05
N VAL A 272 21.64 0.37 12.97
CA VAL A 272 21.78 1.63 13.73
C VAL A 272 22.09 2.81 12.81
N ALA A 273 22.85 2.61 11.73
CA ALA A 273 23.12 3.66 10.75
C ALA A 273 21.85 4.18 10.07
N LEU A 274 20.81 3.35 9.96
CA LEU A 274 19.51 3.70 9.37
C LEU A 274 18.57 4.45 10.34
N LEU A 275 18.88 4.49 11.64
CA LEU A 275 18.05 5.21 12.61
C LEU A 275 18.11 6.73 12.38
N PRO A 276 17.02 7.47 12.64
CA PRO A 276 17.06 8.92 12.76
C PRO A 276 18.05 9.39 13.83
N ASP A 277 18.65 10.57 13.62
CA ASP A 277 19.64 11.14 14.55
C ASP A 277 19.09 11.38 15.95
N THR A 278 17.79 11.68 16.07
CA THR A 278 17.08 11.82 17.34
C THR A 278 17.11 10.55 18.18
N LEU A 279 16.98 9.37 17.55
CA LEU A 279 17.09 8.09 18.24
C LEU A 279 18.54 7.68 18.49
N LYS A 280 19.45 7.98 17.56
CA LYS A 280 20.90 7.76 17.73
C LYS A 280 21.48 8.53 18.92
N ALA A 281 20.88 9.66 19.29
CA ALA A 281 21.30 10.46 20.43
C ALA A 281 21.18 9.70 21.77
N ASP A 282 20.23 8.77 21.91
CA ASP A 282 20.14 7.88 23.06
C ASP A 282 21.10 6.69 22.93
N ARG A 283 22.39 6.99 23.16
CA ARG A 283 23.48 6.00 23.03
C ARG A 283 23.30 4.78 23.93
N ALA A 284 22.71 4.94 25.12
CA ALA A 284 22.56 3.83 26.06
C ALA A 284 21.57 2.80 25.53
N THR A 285 20.41 3.27 25.04
CA THR A 285 19.38 2.41 24.43
C THR A 285 19.89 1.75 23.16
N VAL A 286 20.56 2.51 22.28
CA VAL A 286 21.12 2.00 21.02
C VAL A 286 22.17 0.91 21.29
N GLU A 287 23.12 1.14 22.19
CA GLU A 287 24.16 0.14 22.51
C GLU A 287 23.58 -1.10 23.20
N ALA A 288 22.54 -0.95 24.02
CA ALA A 288 21.81 -2.11 24.56
C ALA A 288 21.11 -2.90 23.45
N GLY A 289 20.45 -2.21 22.51
CA GLY A 289 19.82 -2.81 21.33
C GLY A 289 20.81 -3.57 20.45
N LYS A 290 21.97 -2.98 20.15
CA LYS A 290 23.05 -3.62 19.40
C LYS A 290 23.48 -4.94 20.02
N ARG A 291 23.71 -4.96 21.34
CA ARG A 291 24.08 -6.20 22.07
C ARG A 291 22.99 -7.27 22.00
N ARG A 292 21.71 -6.87 21.88
CA ARG A 292 20.57 -7.79 21.80
C ARG A 292 20.26 -8.31 20.40
N MET A 293 20.85 -7.74 19.34
CA MET A 293 20.58 -8.19 17.96
C MET A 293 20.93 -9.66 17.72
N GLY A 294 22.06 -10.14 18.25
CA GLY A 294 22.44 -11.56 18.18
C GLY A 294 21.44 -12.48 18.90
N PRO A 295 21.17 -12.25 20.20
CA PRO A 295 20.13 -12.99 20.94
C PRO A 295 18.74 -12.93 20.30
N LEU A 296 18.34 -11.79 19.74
CA LEU A 296 17.08 -11.62 19.01
C LEU A 296 17.03 -12.51 17.77
N GLY A 297 18.10 -12.57 16.99
CA GLY A 297 18.18 -13.50 15.86
C GLY A 297 18.20 -14.97 16.28
N ALA A 298 18.84 -15.30 17.41
CA ALA A 298 18.78 -16.65 17.99
C ALA A 298 17.35 -17.03 18.42
N TYR A 299 16.62 -16.09 19.02
CA TYR A 299 15.21 -16.26 19.37
C TYR A 299 14.36 -16.59 18.14
N PHE A 300 14.44 -15.80 17.06
CA PHE A 300 13.66 -16.05 15.87
C PHE A 300 14.10 -17.28 15.07
N LYS A 301 15.37 -17.69 15.17
CA LYS A 301 15.81 -18.99 14.65
C LYS A 301 15.10 -20.15 15.34
N ARG A 302 14.81 -20.03 16.64
CA ARG A 302 14.06 -21.02 17.43
C ARG A 302 12.56 -20.90 17.23
N TYR A 303 12.06 -19.68 17.06
CA TYR A 303 10.64 -19.37 16.89
C TYR A 303 10.42 -18.50 15.64
N PRO A 304 10.51 -19.07 14.43
CA PRO A 304 10.26 -18.32 13.21
C PRO A 304 8.82 -17.78 13.17
N VAL A 305 8.68 -16.56 12.68
CA VAL A 305 7.41 -15.83 12.64
C VAL A 305 6.72 -16.08 11.31
N LYS A 306 5.40 -16.32 11.36
CA LYS A 306 4.56 -16.34 10.16
C LYS A 306 4.36 -14.92 9.64
N LEU A 307 4.58 -14.68 8.35
CA LEU A 307 4.51 -13.35 7.76
C LEU A 307 3.32 -13.25 6.80
N ALA A 308 2.51 -12.21 6.97
CA ALA A 308 1.51 -11.82 5.98
C ALA A 308 1.82 -10.43 5.42
N LEU A 309 1.76 -10.31 4.09
CA LEU A 309 1.63 -9.00 3.46
C LEU A 309 0.15 -8.69 3.24
N VAL A 310 -0.27 -7.48 3.58
CA VAL A 310 -1.67 -7.03 3.51
C VAL A 310 -1.74 -5.63 2.88
N THR A 311 -2.15 -5.54 1.61
CA THR A 311 -2.17 -4.26 0.86
C THR A 311 -3.53 -3.97 0.22
N SER A 312 -3.83 -2.69 0.04
CA SER A 312 -4.97 -2.21 -0.76
C SER A 312 -4.67 -2.14 -2.27
N SER A 313 -3.48 -2.53 -2.73
CA SER A 313 -3.20 -2.75 -4.15
C SER A 313 -3.81 -4.05 -4.65
N ILE A 314 -4.16 -4.10 -5.94
CA ILE A 314 -4.60 -5.36 -6.56
C ILE A 314 -3.44 -6.35 -6.70
N ALA A 315 -3.77 -7.64 -6.86
CA ALA A 315 -2.78 -8.71 -6.86
C ALA A 315 -1.69 -8.57 -7.93
N THR A 316 -2.03 -8.08 -9.13
CA THR A 316 -1.06 -7.90 -10.21
C THR A 316 -0.04 -6.82 -9.87
N GLU A 317 -0.48 -5.66 -9.39
CA GLU A 317 0.37 -4.54 -8.99
C GLU A 317 1.31 -4.96 -7.86
N ALA A 318 0.75 -5.50 -6.78
CA ALA A 318 1.52 -5.91 -5.61
C ALA A 318 2.62 -6.93 -5.96
N LYS A 319 2.35 -7.87 -6.89
CA LYS A 319 3.35 -8.83 -7.36
C LYS A 319 4.48 -8.17 -8.14
N LEU A 320 4.18 -7.19 -9.01
CA LEU A 320 5.20 -6.47 -9.77
C LEU A 320 6.09 -5.62 -8.86
N VAL A 321 5.47 -4.90 -7.92
CA VAL A 321 6.16 -4.09 -6.91
C VAL A 321 7.07 -4.99 -6.07
N LEU A 322 6.54 -6.07 -5.48
CA LEU A 322 7.34 -6.98 -4.66
C LEU A 322 8.51 -7.61 -5.40
N ARG A 323 8.33 -7.95 -6.69
CA ARG A 323 9.42 -8.50 -7.50
C ARG A 323 10.59 -7.53 -7.56
N GLU A 324 10.32 -6.25 -7.75
CA GLU A 324 11.36 -5.22 -7.78
C GLU A 324 11.98 -5.01 -6.39
N VAL A 325 11.16 -4.93 -5.35
CA VAL A 325 11.62 -4.82 -3.96
C VAL A 325 12.59 -5.96 -3.60
N PHE A 326 12.21 -7.20 -3.91
CA PHE A 326 13.03 -8.37 -3.62
C PHE A 326 14.31 -8.42 -4.46
N ARG A 327 14.27 -7.94 -5.70
CA ARG A 327 15.47 -7.76 -6.54
C ARG A 327 16.45 -6.79 -5.88
N VAL A 328 15.96 -5.66 -5.36
CA VAL A 328 16.79 -4.68 -4.64
C VAL A 328 17.31 -5.26 -3.32
N ILE A 329 16.48 -5.95 -2.54
CA ILE A 329 16.92 -6.64 -1.31
C ILE A 329 18.02 -7.67 -1.62
N ALA A 330 17.85 -8.48 -2.67
CA ALA A 330 18.86 -9.45 -3.11
C ALA A 330 20.21 -8.79 -3.40
N SER A 331 20.21 -7.61 -4.04
CA SER A 331 21.40 -6.79 -4.25
C SER A 331 21.99 -6.28 -2.93
N GLN A 332 21.16 -5.81 -2.00
CA GLN A 332 21.63 -5.31 -0.69
C GLN A 332 22.28 -6.41 0.15
N ILE A 333 21.81 -7.66 0.04
CA ILE A 333 22.35 -8.81 0.79
C ILE A 333 23.83 -9.06 0.45
N GLU A 334 24.29 -8.70 -0.75
CA GLU A 334 25.70 -8.85 -1.14
C GLU A 334 26.65 -8.07 -0.22
N GLU A 335 26.16 -6.97 0.35
CA GLU A 335 26.93 -6.07 1.21
C GLU A 335 26.79 -6.37 2.71
N TRP A 336 25.91 -7.29 3.10
CA TRP A 336 25.63 -7.59 4.51
C TRP A 336 26.85 -8.16 5.24
N GLU A 337 27.13 -7.71 6.46
CA GLU A 337 28.31 -8.08 7.27
C GLU A 337 28.26 -9.52 7.84
N VAL A 338 27.70 -10.47 7.10
CA VAL A 338 27.64 -11.91 7.42
C VAL A 338 28.54 -12.73 6.48
N SER A 339 28.71 -14.02 6.75
CA SER A 339 29.56 -14.90 5.93
C SER A 339 29.04 -15.04 4.49
N PRO A 340 29.92 -15.24 3.49
CA PRO A 340 29.50 -15.46 2.11
C PRO A 340 28.50 -16.61 1.95
N GLU A 341 28.67 -17.69 2.73
CA GLU A 341 27.77 -18.83 2.72
C GLU A 341 26.36 -18.44 3.19
N LEU A 342 26.25 -17.62 4.23
CA LEU A 342 24.96 -17.15 4.73
C LEU A 342 24.31 -16.17 3.75
N ARG A 343 25.09 -15.26 3.13
CA ARG A 343 24.57 -14.35 2.08
C ARG A 343 23.94 -15.14 0.95
N GLY A 344 24.65 -16.14 0.40
CA GLY A 344 24.16 -16.96 -0.70
C GLY A 344 22.87 -17.73 -0.34
N GLN A 345 22.77 -18.26 0.87
CA GLN A 345 21.55 -18.92 1.37
C GLN A 345 20.38 -17.94 1.47
N ILE A 346 20.59 -16.75 2.03
CA ILE A 346 19.53 -15.76 2.21
C ILE A 346 19.08 -15.21 0.85
N GLN A 347 20.01 -14.88 -0.06
CA GLN A 347 19.69 -14.44 -1.43
C GLN A 347 18.82 -15.47 -2.15
N GLN A 348 19.15 -16.76 -2.07
CA GLN A 348 18.35 -17.81 -2.67
C GLN A 348 16.92 -17.82 -2.09
N ARG A 349 16.75 -17.57 -0.80
CA ARG A 349 15.43 -17.51 -0.16
C ARG A 349 14.62 -16.25 -0.52
N PHE A 350 15.28 -15.15 -0.90
CA PHE A 350 14.64 -13.95 -1.45
C PHE A 350 14.43 -14.02 -2.98
N SER A 351 14.77 -15.13 -3.65
CA SER A 351 14.66 -15.22 -5.11
C SER A 351 13.23 -15.32 -5.64
N ASP A 352 12.27 -15.77 -4.83
CA ASP A 352 10.86 -15.92 -5.22
C ASP A 352 9.93 -15.23 -4.21
N PRO A 353 9.49 -13.98 -4.48
CA PRO A 353 8.58 -13.24 -3.62
C PRO A 353 7.25 -13.97 -3.38
N ALA A 354 6.79 -14.77 -4.36
CA ALA A 354 5.49 -15.45 -4.28
C ALA A 354 5.48 -16.58 -3.24
N ARG A 355 6.65 -17.04 -2.81
CA ARG A 355 6.81 -18.11 -1.79
C ARG A 355 7.36 -17.59 -0.46
N PHE A 356 7.63 -16.29 -0.37
CA PHE A 356 8.23 -15.71 0.82
C PHE A 356 7.21 -15.56 1.96
N TYR A 357 6.05 -14.94 1.67
CA TYR A 357 5.01 -14.70 2.65
C TYR A 357 4.15 -15.95 2.86
N ASP A 358 3.78 -16.20 4.11
CA ASP A 358 2.89 -17.31 4.49
C ASP A 358 1.42 -16.98 4.16
N ALA A 359 1.08 -15.68 4.11
CA ALA A 359 -0.15 -15.17 3.52
C ALA A 359 0.13 -13.92 2.68
N PHE A 360 -0.54 -13.80 1.54
CA PHE A 360 -0.42 -12.64 0.65
C PHE A 360 -1.84 -12.17 0.32
N VAL A 361 -2.27 -11.10 0.99
CA VAL A 361 -3.63 -10.57 0.92
C VAL A 361 -3.60 -9.18 0.27
N THR A 362 -4.47 -9.00 -0.71
CA THR A 362 -4.50 -7.85 -1.61
C THR A 362 -5.92 -7.33 -1.75
N ALA A 363 -6.12 -6.19 -2.40
CA ALA A 363 -7.46 -5.70 -2.69
C ALA A 363 -8.28 -6.68 -3.55
N SER A 364 -7.63 -7.57 -4.32
CA SER A 364 -8.31 -8.59 -5.12
C SER A 364 -9.00 -9.67 -4.28
N ASP A 365 -8.67 -9.78 -3.00
CA ASP A 365 -9.25 -10.74 -2.04
C ASP A 365 -10.50 -10.17 -1.33
N SER A 366 -10.87 -8.92 -1.62
CA SER A 366 -12.03 -8.24 -1.05
C SER A 366 -12.72 -7.37 -2.11
N SER A 367 -13.68 -6.54 -1.68
CA SER A 367 -14.32 -5.51 -2.49
C SER A 367 -13.82 -4.12 -2.09
N GLU A 368 -13.83 -3.16 -3.02
CA GLU A 368 -13.41 -1.77 -2.81
C GLU A 368 -14.00 -1.16 -1.52
N ILE A 369 -15.29 -1.37 -1.27
CA ILE A 369 -16.00 -0.84 -0.09
C ILE A 369 -15.61 -1.50 1.24
N ARG A 370 -14.71 -2.48 1.21
CA ARG A 370 -14.22 -3.26 2.36
C ARG A 370 -12.69 -3.24 2.46
N LEU A 371 -12.00 -2.37 1.72
CA LEU A 371 -10.56 -2.12 1.88
C LEU A 371 -10.29 -1.29 3.15
N LYS A 372 -9.02 -1.00 3.45
CA LYS A 372 -8.66 -0.17 4.62
C LYS A 372 -9.43 1.15 4.57
N PRO A 373 -10.04 1.63 5.67
CA PRO A 373 -9.80 1.24 7.08
C PRO A 373 -10.63 0.06 7.60
N HIS A 374 -11.40 -0.63 6.76
CA HIS A 374 -12.13 -1.83 7.17
C HIS A 374 -11.15 -2.97 7.51
N ARG A 375 -11.50 -3.79 8.52
CA ARG A 375 -10.63 -4.87 9.06
C ARG A 375 -10.41 -6.06 8.14
N ASP A 376 -11.13 -6.11 7.01
CA ASP A 376 -11.42 -7.33 6.27
C ASP A 376 -10.14 -7.98 5.73
N LEU A 377 -9.24 -7.21 5.13
CA LEU A 377 -7.96 -7.75 4.60
C LEU A 377 -7.09 -8.36 5.71
N TYR A 378 -6.96 -7.68 6.86
CA TYR A 378 -6.21 -8.21 8.00
C TYR A 378 -6.90 -9.44 8.62
N SER A 379 -8.23 -9.49 8.61
CA SER A 379 -8.99 -10.65 9.07
C SER A 379 -8.78 -11.87 8.16
N ILE A 380 -8.75 -11.66 6.84
CA ILE A 380 -8.41 -12.68 5.85
C ILE A 380 -6.96 -13.16 6.06
N ALA A 381 -6.03 -12.25 6.35
CA ALA A 381 -4.64 -12.59 6.63
C ALA A 381 -4.51 -13.49 7.88
N LEU A 382 -5.14 -13.13 8.99
CA LEU A 382 -5.14 -13.93 10.23
C LEU A 382 -5.72 -15.33 10.02
N HIS A 383 -6.84 -15.42 9.28
CA HIS A 383 -7.43 -16.70 8.90
C HIS A 383 -6.48 -17.54 8.03
N THR A 384 -5.85 -16.94 7.02
CA THR A 384 -4.93 -17.60 6.09
C THR A 384 -3.67 -18.11 6.81
N LEU A 385 -3.16 -17.34 7.78
CA LEU A 385 -2.05 -17.76 8.64
C LEU A 385 -2.44 -18.86 9.64
N GLY A 386 -3.74 -19.16 9.78
CA GLY A 386 -4.26 -20.11 10.76
C GLY A 386 -4.03 -19.65 12.21
N VAL A 387 -4.08 -18.34 12.46
CA VAL A 387 -3.99 -17.79 13.82
C VAL A 387 -5.41 -17.61 14.36
N PRO A 388 -5.81 -18.35 15.40
CA PRO A 388 -7.14 -18.21 15.97
C PRO A 388 -7.23 -16.99 16.91
N PRO A 389 -8.44 -16.45 17.18
CA PRO A 389 -8.63 -15.21 17.96
C PRO A 389 -7.97 -15.21 19.33
N GLU A 390 -7.94 -16.34 20.04
CA GLU A 390 -7.30 -16.50 21.34
C GLU A 390 -5.77 -16.36 21.31
N ARG A 391 -5.15 -16.22 20.12
CA ARG A 391 -3.71 -16.00 19.93
C ARG A 391 -3.40 -14.66 19.29
N PHE A 392 -4.39 -13.78 19.09
CA PHE A 392 -4.15 -12.46 18.49
C PHE A 392 -3.19 -11.59 19.32
N HIS A 393 -3.10 -11.80 20.64
CA HIS A 393 -2.11 -11.14 21.50
C HIS A 393 -0.66 -11.50 21.21
N ARG A 394 -0.42 -12.51 20.37
CA ARG A 394 0.90 -12.95 19.88
C ARG A 394 1.19 -12.48 18.46
N VAL A 395 0.36 -11.59 17.92
CA VAL A 395 0.48 -11.02 16.57
C VAL A 395 0.88 -9.56 16.67
N ALA A 396 1.83 -9.15 15.83
CA ALA A 396 2.17 -7.75 15.62
C ALA A 396 1.66 -7.28 14.25
N GLY A 397 1.03 -6.11 14.20
CA GLY A 397 0.68 -5.43 12.97
C GLY A 397 1.60 -4.23 12.72
N PHE A 398 2.05 -4.06 11.47
CA PHE A 398 2.91 -2.95 11.05
C PHE A 398 2.28 -2.21 9.88
N GLU A 399 2.12 -0.90 10.03
CA GLU A 399 1.42 -0.02 9.10
C GLU A 399 2.00 1.38 9.11
N ASP A 400 1.86 2.13 8.02
CA ASP A 400 2.34 3.51 7.91
C ASP A 400 1.19 4.53 7.88
N SER A 401 -0.06 4.09 7.70
CA SER A 401 -1.22 4.96 7.50
C SER A 401 -2.26 4.89 8.64
N GLU A 402 -3.04 5.97 8.82
CA GLU A 402 -4.17 6.01 9.78
C GLU A 402 -5.19 4.91 9.47
N SER A 403 -5.55 4.78 8.18
CA SER A 403 -6.53 3.80 7.75
C SER A 403 -6.09 2.36 8.07
N GLY A 404 -4.80 2.09 7.90
CA GLY A 404 -4.20 0.81 8.19
C GLY A 404 -4.14 0.46 9.67
N VAL A 405 -3.73 1.40 10.52
CA VAL A 405 -3.70 1.15 11.97
C VAL A 405 -5.10 0.92 12.55
N ILE A 406 -6.11 1.60 12.00
CA ILE A 406 -7.53 1.32 12.32
C ILE A 406 -7.87 -0.11 11.90
N ALA A 407 -7.54 -0.50 10.67
CA ALA A 407 -7.87 -1.82 10.13
C ALA A 407 -7.22 -2.97 10.94
N ILE A 408 -5.95 -2.82 11.35
CA ILE A 408 -5.24 -3.80 12.20
C ILE A 408 -5.95 -3.96 13.55
N ARG A 409 -6.22 -2.86 14.25
CA ARG A 409 -6.86 -2.89 15.58
C ARG A 409 -8.30 -3.38 15.51
N ALA A 410 -9.03 -3.02 14.46
CA ALA A 410 -10.38 -3.50 14.19
C ALA A 410 -10.41 -5.00 13.83
N ALA A 411 -9.32 -5.56 13.31
CA ALA A 411 -9.16 -7.00 13.07
C ALA A 411 -8.88 -7.80 14.34
N GLY A 412 -8.76 -7.15 15.50
CA GLY A 412 -8.53 -7.81 16.78
C GLY A 412 -7.08 -7.89 17.22
N ILE A 413 -6.12 -7.35 16.44
CA ILE A 413 -4.69 -7.40 16.75
C ILE A 413 -4.37 -6.28 17.75
N PRO A 414 -3.97 -6.58 18.99
CA PRO A 414 -3.81 -5.57 20.03
C PRO A 414 -2.49 -4.81 19.95
N LEU A 415 -1.43 -5.42 19.38
CA LEU A 415 -0.15 -4.77 19.13
C LEU A 415 -0.10 -4.27 17.68
N CYS A 416 -0.39 -2.99 17.51
CA CYS A 416 -0.30 -2.29 16.22
C CYS A 416 0.81 -1.24 16.30
N CYS A 417 1.80 -1.32 15.43
CA CYS A 417 2.89 -0.37 15.34
C CYS A 417 2.76 0.47 14.06
N ALA A 418 2.55 1.78 14.24
CA ALA A 418 2.67 2.76 13.18
C ALA A 418 4.14 3.01 12.85
N LEU A 419 4.49 3.00 11.57
CA LEU A 419 5.82 3.28 11.01
C LEU A 419 5.73 4.52 10.11
N PRO A 420 5.42 5.71 10.66
CA PRO A 420 5.31 6.90 9.84
C PRO A 420 6.64 7.21 9.18
N PHE A 421 6.60 7.55 7.90
CA PHE A 421 7.72 8.11 7.17
C PHE A 421 7.37 9.53 6.70
N ALA A 422 8.25 10.16 5.91
CA ALA A 422 8.12 11.57 5.54
C ALA A 422 6.73 11.97 5.05
N MET A 423 6.03 11.08 4.36
CA MET A 423 4.75 11.38 3.73
C MET A 423 3.53 11.11 4.62
N THR A 424 3.61 10.15 5.56
CA THR A 424 2.51 9.84 6.50
C THR A 424 2.73 10.38 7.91
N ALA A 425 3.82 11.11 8.15
CA ALA A 425 4.18 11.67 9.46
C ALA A 425 3.10 12.57 10.10
N LYS A 426 2.16 13.10 9.32
CA LYS A 426 1.08 13.99 9.79
C LYS A 426 -0.26 13.27 10.03
N HIS A 427 -0.32 11.95 9.83
CA HIS A 427 -1.54 11.16 10.02
C HIS A 427 -1.92 11.00 11.50
N GLY A 428 -3.20 10.71 11.75
CA GLY A 428 -3.69 10.31 13.07
C GLY A 428 -3.32 8.86 13.37
N PHE A 429 -2.54 8.63 14.43
CA PHE A 429 -2.13 7.29 14.86
C PHE A 429 -2.69 6.90 16.23
N GLU A 430 -3.83 7.47 16.62
CA GLU A 430 -4.48 7.23 17.91
C GLU A 430 -4.90 5.77 18.10
N ALA A 431 -5.18 5.05 17.01
CA ALA A 431 -5.45 3.62 17.06
C ALA A 431 -4.17 2.79 17.29
N ALA A 432 -3.00 3.31 16.90
CA ALA A 432 -1.74 2.58 17.06
C ALA A 432 -1.39 2.39 18.54
N THR A 433 -0.66 1.33 18.81
CA THR A 433 -0.16 0.99 20.15
C THR A 433 1.24 1.53 20.36
N TRP A 434 2.02 1.53 19.28
CA TRP A 434 3.33 2.14 19.17
C TRP A 434 3.39 3.00 17.93
N ILE A 435 4.16 4.09 18.01
CA ILE A 435 4.54 4.91 16.87
C ILE A 435 6.06 4.92 16.81
N CYS A 436 6.62 4.37 15.73
CA CYS A 436 8.05 4.21 15.52
C CYS A 436 8.48 4.99 14.27
N PRO A 437 8.76 6.30 14.40
CA PRO A 437 9.21 7.12 13.27
C PRO A 437 10.60 6.71 12.73
N GLY A 438 11.37 5.90 13.49
CA GLY A 438 12.58 5.27 12.97
C GLY A 438 12.34 4.01 12.15
N GLY A 439 11.07 3.68 11.84
CA GLY A 439 10.68 2.55 11.01
C GLY A 439 11.09 1.20 11.59
N MET A 440 11.28 0.21 10.72
CA MET A 440 11.73 -1.12 11.11
C MET A 440 13.08 -1.15 11.85
N PRO A 441 14.06 -0.26 11.56
CA PRO A 441 15.27 -0.12 12.36
C PRO A 441 15.00 0.16 13.85
N GLU A 442 14.04 1.04 14.16
CA GLU A 442 13.63 1.30 15.55
C GLU A 442 12.98 0.06 16.17
N VAL A 443 12.09 -0.61 15.42
CA VAL A 443 11.43 -1.85 15.89
C VAL A 443 12.47 -2.91 16.25
N MET A 444 13.51 -3.08 15.44
CA MET A 444 14.58 -4.04 15.67
C MET A 444 15.46 -3.67 16.87
N VAL A 445 16.06 -2.48 16.85
CA VAL A 445 17.14 -2.14 17.80
C VAL A 445 16.61 -1.57 19.11
N VAL A 446 15.60 -0.70 19.04
CA VAL A 446 15.08 0.01 20.20
C VAL A 446 14.00 -0.83 20.89
N ARG A 447 13.12 -1.45 20.10
CA ARG A 447 11.96 -2.17 20.62
C ARG A 447 12.14 -3.68 20.72
N ASN A 448 13.15 -4.26 20.07
CA ASN A 448 13.38 -5.71 19.99
C ASN A 448 12.13 -6.50 19.54
N PHE A 449 11.40 -5.98 18.54
CA PHE A 449 10.08 -6.49 18.13
C PHE A 449 9.07 -6.62 19.29
N PHE A 450 9.19 -5.74 20.28
CA PHE A 450 8.32 -5.68 21.47
C PHE A 450 8.35 -6.95 22.32
N LEU A 451 9.39 -7.78 22.18
CA LEU A 451 9.63 -8.93 23.03
C LEU A 451 10.25 -8.48 24.36
N PRO A 452 9.92 -9.14 25.48
CA PRO A 452 10.59 -8.92 26.76
C PRO A 452 12.09 -9.20 26.66
N VAL A 453 12.89 -8.40 27.37
CA VAL A 453 14.35 -8.60 27.41
C VAL A 453 14.73 -9.98 27.98
N SER A 454 13.87 -10.56 28.84
CA SER A 454 14.05 -11.92 29.37
C SER A 454 14.03 -13.00 28.29
N PHE A 455 13.50 -12.74 27.10
CA PHE A 455 13.54 -13.67 25.97
C PHE A 455 14.85 -13.59 25.17
N LEU A 456 15.65 -12.55 25.43
CA LEU A 456 16.87 -12.19 24.70
C LEU A 456 18.12 -12.34 25.58
N SER A 457 17.99 -13.09 26.68
CA SER A 457 19.02 -13.30 27.70
C SER A 457 19.73 -14.63 27.52
#